data_AF-A4FQV4-F1
#
_entry.id   AF-A4FQV4-F1
#
_cell.length_a   1.000
_cell.length_b   1.000
_cell.length_c   1.000
_cell.angle_alpha   90.00
_cell.angle_beta   90.00
_cell.angle_gamma   90.00
#
_symmetry.space_group_name_H-M   'P 1'
#
loop_
_entity.id
_entity.type
_entity.pdbx_description
1 polymer ?
#
loop_
_entity_poly.entity_id
_entity_poly.type
_entity_poly.pdbx_seq_one_letter_code
_entity_poly.pdbx_strand_id
1 'polypeptide(L)' 'MSGPDISFTATVRAQRLRFHVKPDARVEFTGDAAGTSESERTGLPEPVRAGVTYRDVRIHYRLRAETRDPS' A
#
# COMPACT_ATOMS: atom_id res chain seq x y z
N MET A 1 -8.62 22.25 7.95
CA MET A 1 -7.86 21.04 8.35
C MET A 1 -6.48 21.17 7.75
N SER A 2 -5.41 21.07 8.56
CA SER A 2 -4.07 20.92 8.01
C SER A 2 -4.01 19.59 7.26
N GLY A 3 -3.40 19.57 6.07
CA GLY A 3 -3.16 18.33 5.33
C GLY A 3 -2.01 17.53 5.96
N PRO A 4 -1.69 16.34 5.42
CA PRO A 4 -0.59 15.55 5.95
C PRO A 4 0.76 16.26 5.75
N ASP A 5 1.64 16.16 6.75
CA ASP A 5 3.01 16.70 6.67
C ASP A 5 3.82 16.00 5.57
N ILE A 6 3.61 14.69 5.41
CA ILE A 6 4.24 13.87 4.39
C ILE A 6 3.17 13.04 3.68
N SER A 7 3.20 13.07 2.34
CA SER A 7 2.40 12.16 1.51
C SER A 7 3.28 11.48 0.47
N PHE A 8 3.20 10.16 0.41
CA PHE A 8 3.86 9.34 -0.59
C PHE A 8 2.82 8.59 -1.43
N THR A 9 3.01 8.61 -2.76
CA THR A 9 2.18 7.83 -3.67
C THR A 9 3.04 6.96 -4.57
N ALA A 10 2.59 5.74 -4.80
CA ALA A 10 3.25 4.80 -5.71
C ALA A 10 2.23 4.08 -6.57
N THR A 11 2.60 3.79 -7.82
CA THR A 11 1.77 3.00 -8.72
C THR A 11 2.56 1.79 -9.20
N VAL A 12 2.01 0.60 -8.96
CA VAL A 12 2.55 -0.67 -9.45
C VAL A 12 1.69 -1.16 -10.60
N ARG A 13 2.31 -1.58 -11.70
CA ARG A 13 1.62 -2.13 -12.87
C ARG A 13 2.26 -3.45 -13.31
N ALA A 14 1.44 -4.44 -13.62
CA ALA A 14 1.89 -5.70 -14.20
C ALA A 14 0.82 -6.28 -15.13
N GLN A 15 1.21 -6.72 -16.32
CA GLN A 15 0.29 -7.43 -17.22
C GLN A 15 -0.04 -8.84 -16.72
N ARG A 16 0.94 -9.51 -16.12
CA ARG A 16 0.79 -10.82 -15.47
C ARG A 16 1.61 -10.87 -14.19
N LEU A 17 1.00 -11.33 -13.10
CA LEU A 17 1.65 -11.50 -11.81
C LEU A 17 1.23 -12.82 -11.18
N ARG A 18 2.20 -13.62 -10.73
CA ARG A 18 1.95 -14.87 -10.01
C ARG A 18 2.75 -14.88 -8.72
N PHE A 19 2.04 -15.02 -7.61
CA PHE A 19 2.67 -15.24 -6.31
C PHE A 19 2.90 -16.74 -6.11
N HIS A 20 4.17 -17.15 -5.96
CA HIS A 20 4.52 -18.53 -5.63
C HIS A 20 4.18 -18.87 -4.18
N VAL A 21 4.35 -17.91 -3.28
CA VAL A 21 3.94 -17.95 -1.88
C VAL A 21 3.06 -16.75 -1.57
N LYS A 22 2.14 -16.87 -0.61
CA LYS A 22 1.29 -15.73 -0.21
C LYS A 22 2.21 -14.66 0.43
N PRO A 23 2.22 -13.42 -0.08
CA PRO A 23 3.01 -12.35 0.50
C PRO A 23 2.43 -11.92 1.85
N ASP A 24 3.31 -11.53 2.75
CA ASP A 24 3.00 -10.86 4.01
C ASP A 24 3.55 -9.44 3.94
N ALA A 25 2.73 -8.51 3.43
CA ALA A 25 3.12 -7.12 3.24
C ALA A 25 2.73 -6.29 4.47
N ARG A 26 3.70 -5.55 5.03
CA ARG A 26 3.48 -4.61 6.14
C ARG A 26 3.98 -3.23 5.76
N VAL A 27 3.29 -2.21 6.25
CA VAL A 27 3.73 -0.81 6.22
C VAL A 27 3.93 -0.37 7.66
N GLU A 28 5.09 0.19 7.95
CA GLU A 28 5.45 0.67 9.27
C GLU A 28 5.79 2.16 9.19
N PHE A 29 5.28 2.92 10.15
CA PHE A 29 5.60 4.33 10.35
C PHE A 29 6.46 4.44 11.59
N THR A 30 7.63 5.06 11.48
CA THR A 30 8.60 5.21 12.58
C THR A 30 8.71 6.67 13.03
N GLY A 31 9.03 6.88 14.30
CA GLY A 31 9.11 8.21 14.93
C GLY A 31 7.80 8.65 15.58
N ASP A 32 7.75 9.89 16.07
CA ASP A 32 6.56 10.51 16.68
C ASP A 32 5.55 10.96 15.63
N ALA A 33 5.12 10.02 14.78
CA ALA A 33 4.17 10.26 13.71
C ALA A 33 3.00 9.27 13.79
N ALA A 34 1.81 9.76 13.43
CA ALA A 34 0.69 8.92 13.05
C ALA A 34 0.66 8.81 11.53
N GLY A 35 0.34 7.63 11.00
CA GLY A 35 0.28 7.42 9.56
C GLY A 35 -0.84 6.51 9.12
N THR A 36 -1.28 6.70 7.87
CA THR A 36 -2.27 5.86 7.21
C THR A 36 -1.70 5.30 5.93
N SER A 37 -2.07 4.06 5.63
CA SER A 37 -1.71 3.35 4.40
C SER A 37 -2.98 2.88 3.70
N GLU A 38 -3.19 3.37 2.49
CA GLU A 38 -4.33 3.02 1.66
C GLU A 38 -3.85 2.44 0.33
N SER A 39 -4.62 1.50 -0.21
CA SER A 39 -4.38 1.00 -1.56
C SER A 39 -5.67 0.78 -2.34
N GLU A 40 -5.65 1.19 -3.60
CA GLU A 40 -6.70 0.87 -4.58
C GLU A 40 -6.14 -0.16 -5.56
N ARG A 41 -6.87 -1.26 -5.72
CA ARG A 41 -6.38 -2.46 -6.42
C ARG A 41 -7.34 -2.85 -7.54
N THR A 42 -6.78 -3.02 -8.74
CA THR A 42 -7.47 -3.57 -9.91
C THR A 42 -6.76 -4.85 -10.35
N GLY A 43 -7.53 -5.89 -10.68
CA GLY A 43 -6.99 -7.18 -11.12
C GLY A 43 -6.29 -7.99 -10.02
N LEU A 44 -6.33 -7.52 -8.76
CA LEU A 44 -5.61 -8.17 -7.65
C LEU A 44 -6.38 -8.08 -6.32
N PRO A 45 -6.98 -9.18 -5.83
CA PRO A 45 -7.79 -9.18 -4.61
C PRO A 45 -6.97 -9.14 -3.32
N GLU A 46 -7.58 -8.63 -2.25
CA GLU A 46 -7.10 -8.68 -0.87
C GLU A 46 -7.93 -9.72 -0.08
N PRO A 47 -7.37 -10.84 0.40
CA PRO A 47 -6.00 -11.32 0.22
C PRO A 47 -5.77 -12.01 -1.14
N VAL A 48 -4.52 -12.06 -1.59
CA VAL A 48 -4.11 -12.86 -2.76
C VAL A 48 -3.98 -14.34 -2.40
N ARG A 49 -4.01 -15.19 -3.43
CA ARG A 49 -3.81 -16.65 -3.32
C ARG A 49 -2.54 -17.08 -4.04
N ALA A 50 -1.79 -17.99 -3.44
CA ALA A 50 -0.63 -18.60 -4.07
C ALA A 50 -1.03 -19.42 -5.30
N GLY A 51 -0.17 -19.46 -6.31
CA GLY A 51 -0.37 -20.26 -7.52
C GLY A 51 -1.31 -19.65 -8.57
N VAL A 52 -2.09 -18.62 -8.23
CA VAL A 52 -2.99 -17.91 -9.16
C VAL A 52 -2.20 -16.90 -9.99
N THR A 53 -2.48 -16.85 -11.30
CA THR A 53 -1.97 -15.79 -12.19
C THR A 53 -3.01 -14.70 -12.32
N TYR A 54 -2.66 -13.52 -11.84
CA TYR A 54 -3.45 -12.30 -11.97
C TYR A 54 -3.05 -11.55 -13.24
N ARG A 55 -4.00 -10.80 -13.81
CA ARG A 55 -3.84 -10.07 -15.07
C ARG A 55 -4.28 -8.63 -14.92
N ASP A 56 -3.68 -7.77 -15.74
CA ASP A 56 -3.99 -6.34 -15.78
C ASP A 56 -3.96 -5.70 -14.38
N VAL A 57 -2.94 -6.08 -13.60
CA VAL A 57 -2.77 -5.66 -12.22
C VAL A 57 -2.35 -4.20 -12.20
N ARG A 58 -3.12 -3.41 -11.45
CA ARG A 58 -2.77 -2.05 -11.09
C ARG A 58 -3.01 -1.85 -9.61
N ILE A 59 -2.01 -1.29 -8.93
CA ILE A 59 -2.15 -0.93 -7.53
C ILE A 59 -1.70 0.52 -7.37
N HIS A 60 -2.58 1.35 -6.81
CA HIS A 60 -2.27 2.70 -6.40
C HIS A 60 -2.14 2.73 -4.87
N TYR A 61 -0.95 3.02 -4.38
CA TYR A 61 -0.68 3.16 -2.95
C TYR A 61 -0.63 4.63 -2.56
N ARG A 62 -1.14 4.91 -1.38
CA ARG A 62 -1.10 6.24 -0.76
C ARG A 62 -0.74 6.08 0.71
N LEU A 63 0.39 6.63 1.09
CA LEU A 63 0.84 6.71 2.48
C LEU A 63 0.78 8.17 2.91
N ARG A 64 0.22 8.43 4.08
CA ARG A 64 0.17 9.77 4.68
C ARG A 64 0.71 9.68 6.09
N ALA A 65 1.50 10.65 6.48
CA ALA A 65 2.02 10.76 7.84
C ALA A 65 1.90 12.20 8.33
N GLU A 66 1.60 12.32 9.61
CA GLU A 66 1.46 13.56 10.34
C GLU A 66 2.25 13.44 11.63
N THR A 67 3.00 14.48 11.97
CA THR A 67 3.71 14.58 13.23
C THR A 67 2.68 14.63 14.35
N ARG A 68 2.88 13.82 15.41
CA ARG A 68 2.06 13.99 16.61
C ARG A 68 2.52 15.28 17.27
N ASP A 69 1.59 16.19 17.54
CA ASP A 69 1.91 17.39 18.32
C ASP A 69 2.57 16.96 19.65
N PRO A 70 3.69 17.59 20.04
CA PRO A 70 4.29 17.31 21.34
C PRO A 70 3.29 17.71 22.43
N SER A 71 2.95 16.75 23.30
CA SER A 71 2.13 16.95 24.50
C SER A 71 2.78 17.91 25.49
#